data_AF-A0A962DTS2-F1
#
_entry.id   AF-A0A962DTS2-F1
#
_cell.length_a   1.000
_cell.length_b   1.000
_cell.length_c   1.000
_cell.angle_alpha   90.00
_cell.angle_beta   90.00
_cell.angle_gamma   90.00
#
_symmetry.space_group_name_H-M   'P 1'
#
loop_
_entity.id
_entity.type
_entity.pdbx_description
1 polymer ?
#
loop_
_entity_poly.entity_id
_entity_poly.type
_entity_poly.pdbx_seq_one_letter_code
_entity_poly.pdbx_strand_id
1 'polypeptide(L)'
;RDNHTGLIWEVKVNAPTDLRHQGHAYTWYDPDPTINAGLPGSADGTACNGTLPQCHTTAYRDAVNALPGGLCGASDWRLPDVRELTTLQLQEPVTGTLKYIDPDYFPGTINNYWSKRPEAGAVASSDEAWTVGFGTPRNFLAPKTAARFVRLVRGGP
;
A
#
# COMPACT_ATOMS: atom_id res chain seq x y z
N ARG A 1 5.35 15.96 -3.39
CA ARG A 1 6.67 15.33 -3.09
C ARG A 1 6.84 15.42 -1.59
N ASP A 2 7.27 14.33 -0.95
CA ASP A 2 7.67 14.35 0.46
C ASP A 2 9.04 15.05 0.55
N ASN A 3 9.09 16.19 1.25
CA ASN A 3 10.30 17.00 1.36
C ASN A 3 11.30 16.45 2.40
N HIS A 4 10.90 15.50 3.24
CA HIS A 4 11.78 14.86 4.22
C HIS A 4 12.55 13.70 3.59
N THR A 5 11.87 12.86 2.81
CA THR A 5 12.46 11.65 2.21
C THR A 5 12.83 11.83 0.73
N GLY A 6 12.28 12.86 0.07
CA GLY A 6 12.38 13.05 -1.37
C GLY A 6 11.46 12.16 -2.21
N LEU A 7 10.73 11.23 -1.57
CA LEU A 7 9.82 10.28 -2.21
C LEU A 7 8.58 10.98 -2.79
N ILE A 8 7.97 10.33 -3.78
CA ILE A 8 6.69 10.77 -4.34
C ILE A 8 5.66 9.68 -4.06
N TRP A 9 4.55 10.09 -3.48
CA TRP A 9 3.49 9.19 -3.02
C TRP A 9 2.27 9.30 -3.91
N GLU A 10 1.64 8.16 -4.14
CA GLU A 10 0.36 8.08 -4.84
C GLU A 10 -0.71 8.76 -3.98
N VAL A 11 -1.53 9.63 -4.58
CA VAL A 11 -2.70 10.24 -3.93
C VAL A 11 -3.97 9.47 -4.34
N LYS A 12 -4.77 9.06 -3.35
CA LYS A 12 -6.01 8.29 -3.58
C LYS A 12 -7.15 9.19 -4.03
N VAL A 13 -8.11 8.59 -4.74
CA VAL A 13 -9.31 9.28 -5.21
C VAL A 13 -10.57 8.69 -4.60
N ASN A 14 -11.60 9.51 -4.45
CA ASN A 14 -12.91 9.06 -3.98
C ASN A 14 -13.88 8.81 -5.16
N ALA A 15 -13.54 7.87 -6.03
CA ALA A 15 -14.36 7.46 -7.17
C ALA A 15 -14.45 5.92 -7.26
N PRO A 16 -15.59 5.27 -6.95
CA PRO A 16 -15.70 3.80 -6.82
C PRO A 16 -15.39 2.98 -8.08
N THR A 17 -15.36 3.61 -9.25
CA THR A 17 -15.02 2.99 -10.53
C THR A 17 -13.58 3.26 -10.97
N ASP A 18 -12.84 4.12 -10.25
CA ASP A 18 -11.44 4.42 -10.52
C ASP A 18 -10.56 3.33 -9.89
N LEU A 19 -9.56 2.84 -10.65
CA LEU A 19 -8.55 1.89 -10.18
C LEU A 19 -7.98 2.26 -8.80
N ARG A 20 -7.72 3.56 -8.57
CA ARG A 20 -7.09 4.12 -7.37
C ARG A 20 -8.10 4.60 -6.33
N HIS A 21 -9.33 4.08 -6.37
CA HIS A 21 -10.33 4.38 -5.36
C HIS A 21 -9.80 4.09 -3.95
N GLN A 22 -9.99 5.03 -3.03
CA GLN A 22 -9.58 4.91 -1.63
C GLN A 22 -10.18 3.68 -0.92
N GLY A 23 -11.37 3.24 -1.34
CA GLY A 23 -12.08 2.10 -0.76
C GLY A 23 -11.62 0.73 -1.29
N HIS A 24 -10.78 0.68 -2.32
CA HIS A 24 -10.26 -0.60 -2.81
C HIS A 24 -9.21 -1.17 -1.87
N ALA A 25 -9.32 -2.48 -1.64
CA ALA A 25 -8.41 -3.24 -0.82
C ALA A 25 -7.91 -4.47 -1.60
N TYR A 26 -6.74 -4.93 -1.21
CA TYR A 26 -5.96 -5.91 -1.95
C TYR A 26 -5.43 -6.95 -0.98
N THR A 27 -5.36 -8.20 -1.41
CA THR A 27 -4.52 -9.21 -0.75
C THR A 27 -3.05 -8.92 -1.01
N TRP A 28 -2.18 -9.39 -0.13
CA TRP A 28 -0.75 -9.28 -0.34
C TRP A 28 -0.30 -10.41 -1.29
N TYR A 29 0.31 -10.04 -2.41
CA TYR A 29 0.93 -10.95 -3.36
C TYR A 29 2.14 -10.34 -4.04
N ASP A 30 3.24 -11.07 -4.07
CA ASP A 30 4.41 -10.74 -4.89
C ASP A 30 5.01 -12.03 -5.49
N PRO A 31 5.16 -12.13 -6.83
CA PRO A 31 5.69 -13.32 -7.48
C PRO A 31 7.21 -13.47 -7.32
N ASP A 32 7.93 -12.41 -6.91
CA ASP A 32 9.38 -12.44 -6.79
C ASP A 32 9.81 -13.14 -5.48
N PRO A 33 10.49 -14.31 -5.56
CA PRO A 33 10.93 -15.04 -4.38
C PRO A 33 11.90 -14.27 -3.49
N THR A 34 12.59 -13.26 -4.03
CA THR A 34 13.51 -12.41 -3.27
C THR A 34 12.79 -11.37 -2.39
N ILE A 35 11.52 -11.09 -2.70
CA ILE A 35 10.66 -10.15 -1.96
C ILE A 35 9.72 -10.91 -1.01
N ASN A 36 9.19 -12.05 -1.48
CA ASN A 36 8.11 -12.77 -0.80
C ASN A 36 8.57 -13.81 0.23
N ALA A 37 9.88 -13.93 0.45
CA ALA A 37 10.50 -14.88 1.37
C ALA A 37 10.15 -16.36 1.07
N GLY A 38 9.92 -16.69 -0.20
CA GLY A 38 9.53 -18.03 -0.66
C GLY A 38 8.02 -18.30 -0.66
N LEU A 39 7.19 -17.38 -0.13
CA LEU A 39 5.74 -17.52 -0.08
C LEU A 39 5.06 -16.36 -0.81
N PRO A 40 4.53 -16.55 -2.03
CA PRO A 40 4.03 -15.48 -2.87
C PRO A 40 2.82 -14.75 -2.31
N GLY A 41 2.11 -15.32 -1.33
CA GLY A 41 0.88 -14.76 -0.79
C GLY A 41 -0.35 -15.14 -1.61
N SER A 42 -1.40 -14.33 -1.53
CA SER A 42 -2.72 -14.67 -2.09
C SER A 42 -3.03 -13.85 -3.35
N ALA A 43 -3.19 -14.55 -4.47
CA ALA A 43 -3.63 -13.96 -5.75
C ALA A 43 -5.16 -13.84 -5.87
N ASP A 44 -5.91 -14.34 -4.90
CA ASP A 44 -7.37 -14.54 -4.97
C ASP A 44 -8.18 -13.38 -4.37
N GLY A 45 -7.58 -12.19 -4.23
CA GLY A 45 -8.26 -11.02 -3.71
C GLY A 45 -9.37 -10.53 -4.65
N THR A 46 -10.49 -10.06 -4.08
CA THR A 46 -11.66 -9.57 -4.83
C THR A 46 -12.14 -8.17 -4.42
N ALA A 47 -11.49 -7.55 -3.43
CA ALA A 47 -11.96 -6.32 -2.77
C ALA A 47 -11.62 -4.99 -3.51
N CYS A 48 -11.62 -5.00 -4.84
CA CYS A 48 -11.35 -3.82 -5.68
C CYS A 48 -12.47 -3.51 -6.69
N ASN A 49 -13.70 -3.91 -6.37
CA ASN A 49 -14.93 -3.58 -7.11
C ASN A 49 -14.86 -3.90 -8.62
N GLY A 50 -14.17 -4.98 -8.99
CA GLY A 50 -14.00 -5.40 -10.38
C GLY A 50 -13.12 -4.48 -11.25
N THR A 51 -12.42 -3.50 -10.66
CA THR A 51 -11.48 -2.64 -11.41
C THR A 51 -10.23 -3.38 -11.87
N LEU A 52 -9.95 -4.55 -11.27
CA LEU A 52 -8.94 -5.50 -11.72
C LEU A 52 -9.53 -6.91 -11.74
N PRO A 53 -9.03 -7.80 -12.62
CA PRO A 53 -9.38 -9.22 -12.60
C PRO A 53 -8.97 -9.91 -11.29
N GLN A 54 -7.87 -9.46 -10.68
CA GLN A 54 -7.36 -9.96 -9.41
C GLN A 54 -6.98 -8.78 -8.52
N CYS A 55 -7.53 -8.72 -7.30
CA CYS A 55 -7.30 -7.62 -6.37
C CYS A 55 -6.18 -7.97 -5.39
N HIS A 56 -4.94 -7.99 -5.88
CA HIS A 56 -3.74 -8.15 -5.05
C HIS A 56 -2.69 -7.06 -5.33
N THR A 57 -1.72 -6.90 -4.42
CA THR A 57 -0.74 -5.80 -4.44
C THR A 57 0.04 -5.69 -5.76
N THR A 58 0.50 -6.81 -6.30
CA THR A 58 1.22 -6.83 -7.60
C THR A 58 0.33 -6.40 -8.77
N ALA A 59 -0.90 -6.95 -8.90
CA ALA A 59 -1.81 -6.56 -9.98
C ALA A 59 -2.15 -5.07 -9.91
N TYR A 60 -2.33 -4.54 -8.70
CA TYR A 60 -2.58 -3.12 -8.51
C TYR A 60 -1.40 -2.24 -8.93
N ARG A 61 -0.18 -2.58 -8.48
CA ARG A 61 1.05 -1.89 -8.88
C ARG A 61 1.22 -1.88 -10.39
N ASP A 62 1.08 -3.05 -11.01
CA ASP A 62 1.31 -3.23 -12.44
C ASP A 62 0.26 -2.46 -13.26
N ALA A 63 -1.01 -2.47 -12.83
CA ALA A 63 -2.07 -1.69 -13.47
C ALA A 63 -1.86 -0.17 -13.36
N VAL A 64 -1.38 0.34 -12.22
CA VAL A 64 -1.04 1.76 -12.08
C VAL A 64 0.12 2.15 -13.00
N ASN A 65 1.14 1.31 -13.12
CA ASN A 65 2.26 1.54 -14.02
C ASN A 65 1.89 1.44 -15.51
N ALA A 66 0.83 0.70 -15.84
CA ALA A 66 0.30 0.56 -17.19
C ALA A 66 -0.70 1.66 -17.59
N LEU A 67 -1.01 2.64 -16.72
CA LEU A 67 -1.92 3.72 -17.04
C LEU A 67 -1.43 4.51 -18.28
N PRO A 68 -2.32 4.85 -19.23
CA PRO A 68 -1.95 5.68 -20.39
C PRO A 68 -1.34 7.02 -19.94
N GLY A 69 -0.13 7.31 -20.42
CA GLY A 69 0.63 8.52 -20.02
C GLY A 69 1.26 8.45 -18.62
N GLY A 70 1.13 7.33 -17.91
CA GLY A 70 1.63 7.13 -16.56
C GLY A 70 0.87 7.94 -15.50
N LEU A 71 0.88 7.46 -14.26
CA LEU A 71 0.33 8.23 -13.15
C LEU A 71 1.28 9.41 -12.87
N CYS A 72 0.77 10.64 -13.09
CA CYS A 72 1.55 11.88 -13.01
C CYS A 72 2.80 11.85 -13.92
N GLY A 73 2.69 11.25 -15.12
CA GLY A 73 3.80 11.15 -16.07
C GLY A 73 4.84 10.07 -15.73
N ALA A 74 4.51 9.13 -14.84
CA ALA A 74 5.45 8.12 -14.36
C ALA A 74 4.85 6.70 -14.30
N SER A 75 5.72 5.70 -14.43
CA SER A 75 5.39 4.28 -14.51
C SER A 75 6.37 3.38 -13.73
N ASP A 76 7.08 3.96 -12.77
CA ASP A 76 8.06 3.32 -11.88
C ASP A 76 7.54 3.22 -10.43
N TRP A 77 6.22 3.12 -10.26
CA TRP A 77 5.58 3.01 -8.96
C TRP A 77 5.80 1.62 -8.36
N ARG A 78 6.09 1.58 -7.05
CA ARG A 78 6.32 0.36 -6.29
C ARG A 78 5.52 0.37 -5.00
N LEU A 79 5.38 -0.82 -4.41
CA LEU A 79 4.91 -0.94 -3.03
C LEU A 79 5.99 -0.33 -2.10
N PRO A 80 5.62 0.47 -1.10
CA PRO A 80 6.56 1.06 -0.14
C PRO A 80 7.05 0.03 0.88
N ASP A 81 8.24 0.23 1.45
CA ASP A 81 8.69 -0.51 2.62
C ASP A 81 8.00 -0.02 3.90
N VAL A 82 7.95 -0.87 4.94
CA VAL A 82 7.30 -0.54 6.24
C VAL A 82 7.89 0.74 6.85
N ARG A 83 9.20 0.95 6.69
CA ARG A 83 9.91 2.14 7.18
C ARG A 83 9.46 3.40 6.43
N GLU A 84 9.30 3.32 5.12
CA GLU A 84 8.85 4.46 4.30
C GLU A 84 7.40 4.85 4.64
N LEU A 85 6.50 3.87 4.82
CA LEU A 85 5.14 4.17 5.25
C LEU A 85 5.10 4.77 6.67
N THR A 86 5.97 4.30 7.56
CA THR A 86 6.04 4.79 8.94
C THR A 86 6.49 6.26 9.01
N THR A 87 7.26 6.77 8.04
CA THR A 87 7.61 8.21 8.00
C THR A 87 6.40 9.11 7.75
N LEU A 88 5.27 8.55 7.31
CA LEU A 88 4.01 9.28 7.12
C LEU A 88 3.13 9.29 8.39
N GLN A 89 3.43 8.45 9.39
CA GLN A 89 2.64 8.39 10.61
C GLN A 89 2.90 9.62 11.49
N LEU A 90 1.82 10.21 11.98
CA LEU A 90 1.85 11.21 13.04
C LEU A 90 1.84 10.52 14.40
N GLN A 91 2.50 11.13 15.39
CA GLN A 91 2.52 10.64 16.76
C GLN A 91 1.14 10.75 17.42
N GLU A 92 0.42 11.82 17.12
CA GLU A 92 -0.93 12.10 17.60
C GLU A 92 -1.89 12.20 16.41
N PRO A 93 -3.18 11.84 16.58
CA PRO A 93 -4.15 11.98 15.51
C PRO A 93 -4.39 13.45 15.20
N VAL A 94 -4.66 13.78 13.93
CA VAL A 94 -5.05 15.13 13.52
C VAL A 94 -6.34 15.51 14.24
N THR A 95 -6.35 16.67 14.91
CA THR A 95 -7.50 17.19 15.69
C THR A 95 -8.79 17.14 14.88
N GLY A 96 -9.85 16.59 15.48
CA GLY A 96 -11.15 16.43 14.82
C GLY A 96 -11.23 15.22 13.89
N THR A 97 -10.17 14.40 13.80
CA THR A 97 -10.14 13.16 13.04
C THR A 97 -9.64 12.00 13.90
N LEU A 98 -9.77 10.77 13.38
CA LEU A 98 -9.11 9.57 13.91
C LEU A 98 -7.95 9.13 13.00
N LYS A 99 -7.27 10.09 12.35
CA LYS A 99 -6.19 9.83 11.38
C LYS A 99 -4.84 10.21 11.96
N TYR A 100 -3.91 9.27 11.89
CA TYR A 100 -2.50 9.42 12.27
C TYR A 100 -1.64 9.71 11.04
N ILE A 101 -2.16 10.52 10.12
CA ILE A 101 -1.52 10.98 8.89
C ILE A 101 -2.15 12.33 8.53
N ASP A 102 -1.40 13.19 7.87
CA ASP A 102 -1.92 14.47 7.40
C ASP A 102 -2.93 14.27 6.24
N PRO A 103 -4.24 14.54 6.45
CA PRO A 103 -5.26 14.31 5.44
C PRO A 103 -5.21 15.31 4.28
N ASP A 104 -4.55 16.46 4.43
CA ASP A 104 -4.42 17.46 3.37
C ASP A 104 -3.43 16.97 2.30
N TYR A 105 -2.36 16.29 2.72
CA TYR A 105 -1.40 15.66 1.81
C TYR A 105 -1.80 14.24 1.38
N PHE A 106 -2.48 13.50 2.25
CA PHE A 106 -2.87 12.12 2.00
C PHE A 106 -4.39 11.92 2.13
N PRO A 107 -5.19 12.61 1.28
CA PRO A 107 -6.62 12.41 1.27
C PRO A 107 -6.96 10.96 0.94
N GLY A 108 -8.12 10.52 1.43
CA GLY A 108 -8.59 9.16 1.25
C GLY A 108 -7.80 8.10 1.99
N THR A 109 -7.04 8.47 3.03
CA THR A 109 -6.40 7.47 3.89
C THR A 109 -7.43 6.83 4.82
N ILE A 110 -7.67 5.53 4.66
CA ILE A 110 -8.71 4.83 5.43
C ILE A 110 -8.13 4.20 6.70
N ASN A 111 -7.30 3.16 6.61
CA ASN A 111 -6.82 2.47 7.80
C ASN A 111 -5.40 1.92 7.63
N ASN A 112 -5.25 0.61 7.42
CA ASN A 112 -3.96 -0.06 7.39
C ASN A 112 -3.50 -0.34 5.96
N TYR A 113 -2.24 -0.04 5.65
CA TYR A 113 -1.67 -0.10 4.31
C TYR A 113 -0.58 -1.16 4.22
N TRP A 114 -0.62 -1.99 3.18
CA TRP A 114 0.40 -3.00 2.91
C TRP A 114 1.76 -2.38 2.63
N SER A 115 2.81 -3.06 3.08
CA SER A 115 4.20 -2.80 2.71
C SER A 115 4.83 -3.93 1.87
N LYS A 116 5.95 -3.65 1.22
CA LYS A 116 6.68 -4.53 0.30
C LYS A 116 7.31 -5.75 0.97
N ARG A 117 7.74 -5.65 2.23
CA ARG A 117 8.55 -6.69 2.88
C ARG A 117 7.89 -7.24 4.15
N PRO A 118 7.91 -8.57 4.37
CA PRO A 118 8.03 -9.09 5.73
C PRO A 118 9.42 -8.72 6.26
N GLU A 119 9.52 -8.20 7.49
CA GLU A 119 10.78 -7.70 8.05
C GLU A 119 11.91 -8.73 7.99
N ALA A 120 13.16 -8.28 7.85
CA ALA A 120 14.33 -9.15 7.91
C ALA A 120 14.38 -9.86 9.28
N GLY A 121 14.09 -11.15 9.30
CA GLY A 121 13.93 -11.95 10.52
C GLY A 121 12.55 -12.57 10.68
N ALA A 122 11.55 -12.15 9.89
CA ALA A 122 10.35 -12.93 9.67
C ALA A 122 10.76 -14.19 8.91
N VAL A 123 10.90 -15.28 9.65
CA VAL A 123 11.02 -16.64 9.14
C VAL A 123 10.10 -16.80 7.92
N ALA A 124 10.60 -17.46 6.88
CA ALA A 124 9.90 -17.86 5.65
C ALA A 124 8.59 -18.65 5.88
N SER A 125 8.13 -18.76 7.13
CA SER A 125 6.93 -19.43 7.61
C SER A 125 5.73 -18.51 7.85
N SER A 126 5.83 -17.17 7.78
CA SER A 126 4.65 -16.34 8.05
C SER A 126 3.87 -16.10 6.76
N ASP A 127 2.66 -16.67 6.68
CA ASP A 127 1.57 -16.27 5.78
C ASP A 127 1.08 -14.84 6.05
N GLU A 128 1.96 -13.96 6.53
CA GLU A 128 1.70 -12.62 6.99
C GLU A 128 2.66 -11.63 6.33
N ALA A 129 2.21 -10.39 6.20
CA ALA A 129 3.01 -9.25 5.75
C ALA A 129 2.78 -8.05 6.66
N TRP A 130 3.70 -7.09 6.63
CA TRP A 130 3.57 -5.88 7.45
C TRP A 130 2.53 -4.92 6.88
N THR A 131 1.70 -4.40 7.78
CA THR A 131 0.83 -3.25 7.53
C THR A 131 1.19 -2.08 8.44
N VAL A 132 1.02 -0.87 7.92
CA VAL A 132 1.18 0.39 8.65
C VAL A 132 -0.19 1.01 8.85
N GLY A 133 -0.55 1.29 10.11
CA GLY A 133 -1.84 1.84 10.47
C GLY A 133 -1.88 3.37 10.40
N PHE A 134 -2.94 3.92 9.81
CA PHE A 134 -3.22 5.36 9.86
C PHE A 134 -4.57 5.67 10.52
N GLY A 135 -5.37 4.65 10.86
CA GLY A 135 -6.51 4.78 11.79
C GLY A 135 -6.13 4.54 13.25
N THR A 136 -4.95 3.95 13.46
CA THR A 136 -4.31 3.74 14.77
C THR A 136 -2.80 3.88 14.57
N PRO A 137 -2.01 4.33 15.57
CA PRO A 137 -0.57 4.53 15.44
C PRO A 137 0.21 3.21 15.62
N ARG A 138 -0.33 2.11 15.10
CA ARG A 138 0.22 0.76 15.29
C ARG A 138 0.53 0.10 13.97
N ASN A 139 1.70 -0.52 13.90
CA ASN A 139 2.11 -1.42 12.82
C ASN A 139 1.93 -2.85 13.30
N PHE A 140 1.48 -3.73 12.42
CA PHE A 140 1.28 -5.13 12.76
C PHE A 140 1.40 -6.03 11.53
N LEU A 141 1.72 -7.28 11.79
CA LEU A 141 1.63 -8.37 10.81
C LEU A 141 0.16 -8.73 10.59
N ALA A 142 -0.22 -8.88 9.33
CA ALA A 142 -1.54 -9.33 8.94
C ALA A 142 -1.44 -10.47 7.92
N PRO A 143 -2.39 -11.43 7.92
CA PRO A 143 -2.40 -12.49 6.94
C PRO A 143 -2.38 -11.95 5.51
N LYS A 144 -1.55 -12.53 4.63
CA LYS A 144 -1.44 -12.14 3.21
C LYS A 144 -2.78 -12.30 2.46
N THR A 145 -3.68 -13.13 2.97
CA THR A 145 -5.07 -13.31 2.49
C THR A 145 -6.02 -12.19 2.94
N ALA A 146 -5.63 -11.33 3.87
CA ALA A 146 -6.48 -10.24 4.34
C ALA A 146 -6.56 -9.13 3.28
N ALA A 147 -7.73 -8.53 3.12
CA ALA A 147 -7.87 -7.32 2.33
C ALA A 147 -7.34 -6.11 3.14
N ARG A 148 -6.35 -5.40 2.60
CA ARG A 148 -5.84 -4.14 3.16
C ARG A 148 -5.63 -3.10 2.06
N PHE A 149 -5.50 -1.84 2.47
CA PHE A 149 -5.30 -0.75 1.54
C PHE A 149 -3.87 -0.77 0.99
N VAL A 150 -3.66 -0.16 -0.18
CA VAL A 150 -2.35 -0.03 -0.81
C VAL A 150 -2.16 1.42 -1.20
N ARG A 151 -0.97 1.98 -1.02
CA ARG A 151 -0.57 3.29 -1.56
C ARG A 151 0.81 3.11 -2.15
N LEU A 152 0.98 3.44 -3.43
CA LEU A 152 2.27 3.29 -4.09
C LEU A 152 3.19 4.47 -3.81
N VAL A 153 4.48 4.22 -3.95
CA VAL A 153 5.55 5.21 -3.84
C VAL A 153 6.50 5.08 -5.02
N ARG A 154 7.19 6.17 -5.35
CA ARG A 154 8.28 6.18 -6.33
C ARG A 154 9.43 7.08 -5.87
N GLY A 155 10.61 6.84 -6.44
CA GLY A 155 11.87 7.43 -5.99
C GLY A 155 12.52 6.66 -4.84
N GLY A 156 13.68 7.14 -4.39
CA GLY A 156 14.55 6.40 -3.46
C GLY A 156 15.35 5.30 -4.16
N PRO A 157 16.34 4.69 -3.47
CA PRO A 157 17.17 3.60 -4.00
C PRO A 157 16.40 2.28 -4.21
#